data_AF-A0A6L7LJV0-F1
#
_entry.id   AF-A0A6L7LJV0-F1
#
_cell.length_a   1.000
_cell.length_b   1.000
_cell.length_c   1.000
_cell.angle_alpha   90.00
_cell.angle_beta   90.00
_cell.angle_gamma   90.00
#
_symmetry.space_group_name_H-M   'P 1'
#
loop_
_entity.id
_entity.type
_entity.pdbx_description
1 polymer ?
#
loop_
_entity_poly.entity_id
_entity_poly.type
_entity_poly.pdbx_seq_one_letter_code
_entity_poly.pdbx_strand_id
1 'polypeptide(L)'
;MPRTLILPFLALLLAGAGWGLTQPLTKIAVSEGYRQFGLVFWQVTIGAVALGILQAVRRRRIRRDAAALLVYLQIALVGTVIPNSASYEAIRHLPSGLVSVLLSFVPMFAFPIALAFRIERFVLTRLLGLCLGLAGVLLIVGPEASLPERAMVAFVPLALVAPFFYGLESNLIAKWGTAGLDPVDALFGASVLGSAITFPLAQATGQFIDPRPPWTLPDMALLAASLVHVTAYCLYVWMVGRAGALFAVQVSYLVTGFGVFWAMLLLGEVYSGWVWAAICLMLLGVFLVQPGPGTRALAGAPESGEKRQ
;
A
#
# COMPACT_ATOMS: atom_id res chain seq x y z
N MET A 1 -13.90 27.68 -7.30
CA MET A 1 -14.07 26.46 -6.46
C MET A 1 -14.08 26.89 -4.99
N PRO A 2 -15.03 26.44 -4.16
CA PRO A 2 -15.07 26.85 -2.76
C PRO A 2 -13.79 26.40 -2.05
N ARG A 3 -13.18 27.29 -1.25
CA ARG A 3 -11.91 27.07 -0.54
C ARG A 3 -11.86 25.78 0.30
N THR A 4 -13.02 25.19 0.60
CA THR A 4 -13.20 23.92 1.32
C THR A 4 -12.73 22.67 0.57
N LEU A 5 -12.64 22.70 -0.77
CA LEU A 5 -12.21 21.54 -1.58
C LEU A 5 -10.72 21.56 -1.98
N ILE A 6 -10.05 22.70 -1.86
CA ILE A 6 -8.64 22.86 -2.27
C ILE A 6 -7.72 22.06 -1.35
N LEU A 7 -7.93 22.15 -0.03
CA LEU A 7 -7.09 21.48 0.95
C LEU A 7 -7.14 19.94 0.84
N PRO A 8 -8.31 19.29 0.73
CA PRO A 8 -8.37 17.86 0.47
C PRO A 8 -7.70 17.45 -0.85
N PHE A 9 -7.84 18.25 -1.90
CA PHE A 9 -7.20 17.95 -3.19
C PHE A 9 -5.68 18.06 -3.14
N LEU A 10 -5.14 19.08 -2.47
CA LEU A 10 -3.71 19.18 -2.20
C LEU A 10 -3.22 18.01 -1.34
N ALA A 11 -3.98 17.62 -0.31
CA ALA A 11 -3.65 16.46 0.52
C ALA A 11 -3.62 15.16 -0.31
N LEU A 12 -4.59 14.99 -1.21
CA LEU A 12 -4.66 13.86 -2.15
C LEU A 12 -3.42 13.80 -3.05
N LEU A 13 -3.06 14.93 -3.67
CA LEU A 13 -1.88 15.04 -4.53
C LEU A 13 -0.59 14.76 -3.78
N LEU A 14 -0.40 15.36 -2.61
CA LEU A 14 0.80 15.18 -1.80
C LEU A 14 0.92 13.75 -1.24
N ALA A 15 -0.18 13.16 -0.79
CA ALA A 15 -0.19 11.76 -0.34
C ALA A 15 0.11 10.80 -1.51
N GLY A 16 -0.50 11.03 -2.68
CA GLY A 16 -0.24 10.26 -3.88
C GLY A 16 1.21 10.37 -4.35
N ALA A 17 1.76 11.60 -4.39
CA ALA A 17 3.14 11.85 -4.75
C ALA A 17 4.13 11.25 -3.74
N GLY A 18 3.84 11.38 -2.44
CA GLY A 18 4.65 10.82 -1.37
C GLY A 18 4.68 9.29 -1.40
N TRP A 19 3.53 8.63 -1.45
CA TRP A 19 3.51 7.17 -1.56
C TRP A 19 4.08 6.67 -2.90
N GLY A 20 3.85 7.38 -4.01
CA GLY A 20 4.49 7.05 -5.29
C GLY A 20 6.02 7.09 -5.22
N LEU A 21 6.59 8.04 -4.47
CA LEU A 21 8.03 8.19 -4.27
C LEU A 21 8.67 7.03 -3.50
N THR A 22 7.89 6.27 -2.72
CA THR A 22 8.43 5.18 -1.89
C THR A 22 9.07 4.05 -2.70
N GLN A 23 8.56 3.75 -3.91
CA GLN A 23 9.08 2.64 -4.73
C GLN A 23 10.48 2.98 -5.29
N PRO A 24 10.72 4.14 -5.93
CA PRO A 24 12.07 4.53 -6.34
C PRO A 24 13.06 4.63 -5.17
N LEU A 25 12.65 5.19 -4.03
CA LEU A 25 13.52 5.24 -2.84
C LEU A 25 13.86 3.83 -2.33
N THR A 26 12.90 2.90 -2.37
CA THR A 26 13.16 1.50 -2.03
C THR A 26 14.12 0.85 -3.02
N LYS A 27 14.02 1.16 -4.32
CA LYS A 27 14.96 0.67 -5.34
C LYS A 27 16.39 1.14 -5.07
N ILE A 28 16.56 2.37 -4.60
CA ILE A 28 17.84 2.91 -4.13
C ILE A 28 18.27 2.18 -2.86
N ALA A 29 17.37 1.95 -1.90
CA ALA A 29 17.72 1.26 -0.65
C ALA A 29 18.24 -0.17 -0.89
N VAL A 30 17.67 -0.90 -1.85
CA VAL A 30 18.12 -2.28 -2.16
C VAL A 30 19.36 -2.35 -3.05
N SER A 31 19.87 -1.23 -3.58
CA SER A 31 20.92 -1.23 -4.61
C SER A 31 22.28 -1.69 -4.09
N GLU A 32 22.59 -1.43 -2.81
CA GLU A 32 23.85 -1.84 -2.15
C GLU A 32 23.69 -3.13 -1.33
N GLY A 33 22.71 -3.96 -1.69
CA GLY A 33 22.57 -5.31 -1.11
C GLY A 33 21.72 -5.40 0.15
N TYR A 34 21.08 -4.31 0.59
CA TYR A 34 20.06 -4.39 1.64
C TYR A 34 18.91 -5.29 1.23
N ARG A 35 18.45 -6.09 2.19
CA ARG A 35 17.47 -7.14 1.97
C ARG A 35 16.21 -6.92 2.80
N GLN A 36 15.19 -7.68 2.43
CA GLN A 36 13.82 -7.44 2.83
C GLN A 36 13.60 -7.35 4.35
N PHE A 37 14.19 -8.23 5.16
CA PHE A 37 13.92 -8.22 6.62
C PHE A 37 14.56 -7.03 7.32
N GLY A 38 15.77 -6.63 6.91
CA GLY A 38 16.43 -5.42 7.42
C GLY A 38 15.69 -4.15 7.06
N LEU A 39 15.27 -4.04 5.79
CA LEU A 39 14.50 -2.90 5.30
C LEU A 39 13.14 -2.78 5.99
N VAL A 40 12.39 -3.89 6.11
CA VAL A 40 11.11 -3.87 6.82
C VAL A 40 11.32 -3.47 8.27
N PHE A 41 12.29 -4.08 8.98
CA PHE A 41 12.59 -3.75 10.37
C PHE A 41 12.81 -2.26 10.59
N TRP A 42 13.69 -1.65 9.80
CA TRP A 42 13.98 -0.23 9.94
C TRP A 42 12.80 0.65 9.52
N GLN A 43 12.07 0.29 8.47
CA GLN A 43 10.88 1.02 8.06
C GLN A 43 9.83 1.09 9.17
N VAL A 44 9.50 -0.07 9.77
CA VAL A 44 8.50 -0.12 10.85
C VAL A 44 9.03 0.45 12.17
N THR A 45 10.34 0.38 12.42
CA THR A 45 10.96 0.99 13.60
C THR A 45 10.92 2.51 13.51
N ILE A 46 11.33 3.08 12.37
CA ILE A 46 11.25 4.53 12.10
C ILE A 46 9.78 4.98 12.16
N GLY A 47 8.88 4.19 11.57
CA GLY A 47 7.43 4.40 11.65
C GLY A 47 6.92 4.44 13.09
N ALA A 48 7.30 3.46 13.91
CA ALA A 48 6.95 3.39 15.32
C ALA A 48 7.49 4.59 16.11
N VAL A 49 8.72 5.04 15.85
CA VAL A 49 9.28 6.23 16.50
C VAL A 49 8.51 7.49 16.10
N ALA A 50 8.30 7.73 14.81
CA ALA A 50 7.62 8.92 14.31
C ALA A 50 6.16 8.99 14.79
N LEU A 51 5.42 7.87 14.69
CA LEU A 51 4.06 7.76 15.19
C LEU A 51 4.01 7.81 16.72
N GLY A 52 5.00 7.24 17.42
CA GLY A 52 5.11 7.32 18.87
C GLY A 52 5.25 8.75 19.39
N ILE A 53 6.05 9.59 18.70
CA ILE A 53 6.15 11.03 18.97
C ILE A 53 4.79 11.71 18.77
N LEU A 54 4.12 11.43 17.66
CA LEU A 54 2.78 11.97 17.38
C LEU A 54 1.76 11.56 18.46
N GLN A 55 1.80 10.31 18.92
CA GLN A 55 0.94 9.78 19.96
C GLN A 55 1.21 10.43 21.33
N ALA A 56 2.48 10.67 21.65
CA ALA A 56 2.89 11.39 22.86
C ALA A 56 2.36 12.83 22.85
N VAL A 57 2.47 13.54 21.71
CA VAL A 57 1.91 14.89 21.52
C VAL A 57 0.39 14.89 21.64
N ARG A 58 -0.30 13.89 21.06
CA ARG A 58 -1.75 13.70 21.18
C ARG A 58 -2.20 13.23 22.57
N ARG A 59 -1.26 12.93 23.48
CA ARG A 59 -1.51 12.33 24.82
C ARG A 59 -2.38 11.07 24.76
N ARG A 60 -2.26 10.30 23.69
CA ARG A 60 -2.97 9.03 23.48
C ARG A 60 -2.13 7.89 24.05
N ARG A 61 -2.76 6.96 24.77
CA ARG A 61 -2.10 5.75 25.27
C ARG A 61 -2.45 4.57 24.36
N ILE A 62 -1.48 3.70 24.12
CA ILE A 62 -1.71 2.47 23.36
C ILE A 62 -2.65 1.54 24.13
N ARG A 63 -3.71 1.09 23.47
CA ARG A 63 -4.58 0.04 24.01
C ARG A 63 -3.88 -1.31 23.90
N ARG A 64 -3.93 -2.11 24.96
CA ARG A 64 -3.23 -3.41 25.08
C ARG A 64 -4.17 -4.59 25.32
N ASP A 65 -5.48 -4.38 25.15
CA ASP A 65 -6.45 -5.46 25.24
C ASP A 65 -6.28 -6.46 24.08
N ALA A 66 -6.76 -7.70 24.28
CA ALA A 66 -6.55 -8.78 23.32
C ALA A 66 -7.10 -8.46 21.92
N ALA A 67 -8.21 -7.72 21.82
CA ALA A 67 -8.78 -7.33 20.54
C ALA A 67 -7.88 -6.32 19.82
N ALA A 68 -7.34 -5.33 20.54
CA ALA A 68 -6.37 -4.39 19.97
C ALA A 68 -5.07 -5.09 19.52
N LEU A 69 -4.54 -6.02 20.33
CA LEU A 69 -3.34 -6.79 19.98
C LEU A 69 -3.55 -7.65 18.73
N LEU A 70 -4.73 -8.25 18.56
CA LEU A 70 -5.08 -9.01 17.36
C LEU A 70 -5.11 -8.12 16.11
N VAL A 71 -5.69 -6.92 16.21
CA VAL A 71 -5.72 -5.95 15.10
C VAL A 71 -4.30 -5.50 14.75
N TYR A 72 -3.46 -5.18 15.75
CA TYR A 72 -2.06 -4.81 15.49
C TYR A 72 -1.29 -5.95 14.83
N LEU A 73 -1.47 -7.19 15.30
CA LEU A 73 -0.80 -8.36 14.73
C LEU A 73 -1.23 -8.62 13.29
N GLN A 74 -2.53 -8.49 13.01
CA GLN A 74 -3.08 -8.61 11.67
C GLN A 74 -2.46 -7.56 10.73
N ILE A 75 -2.47 -6.28 11.10
CA ILE A 75 -1.90 -5.20 10.28
C ILE A 75 -0.38 -5.37 10.15
N ALA A 76 0.31 -5.77 11.22
CA ALA A 76 1.75 -6.00 11.20
C ALA A 76 2.11 -7.11 10.21
N LEU A 77 1.44 -8.27 10.26
CA LEU A 77 1.77 -9.39 9.37
C LEU A 77 1.22 -9.20 7.96
N VAL A 78 -0.08 -8.92 7.84
CA VAL A 78 -0.81 -8.91 6.58
C VAL A 78 -0.66 -7.58 5.85
N GLY A 79 -0.64 -6.47 6.58
CA GLY A 79 -0.53 -5.12 6.01
C GLY A 79 0.91 -4.62 5.85
N THR A 80 1.91 -5.29 6.47
CA THR A 80 3.28 -4.76 6.50
C THR A 80 4.35 -5.81 6.23
N VAL A 81 4.60 -6.75 7.16
CA VAL A 81 5.79 -7.61 7.13
C VAL A 81 5.80 -8.51 5.90
N ILE A 82 4.73 -9.26 5.63
CA ILE A 82 4.67 -10.17 4.49
C ILE A 82 4.64 -9.40 3.16
N PRO A 83 3.73 -8.43 2.92
CA PRO A 83 3.68 -7.72 1.65
C PRO A 83 4.96 -6.92 1.37
N ASN A 84 5.51 -6.20 2.36
CA ASN A 84 6.72 -5.43 2.15
C ASN A 84 7.92 -6.33 1.94
N SER A 85 8.00 -7.48 2.62
CA SER A 85 9.11 -8.41 2.38
C SER A 85 9.14 -8.93 0.95
N ALA A 86 7.97 -9.30 0.41
CA ALA A 86 7.84 -9.72 -0.98
C ALA A 86 8.12 -8.58 -1.96
N SER A 87 7.59 -7.37 -1.68
CA SER A 87 7.81 -6.18 -2.52
C SER A 87 9.28 -5.78 -2.58
N TYR A 88 9.99 -5.81 -1.46
CA TYR A 88 11.43 -5.51 -1.38
C TYR A 88 12.29 -6.55 -2.09
N GLU A 89 11.93 -7.82 -2.05
CA GLU A 89 12.65 -8.81 -2.83
C GLU A 89 12.33 -8.67 -4.33
N ALA A 90 11.07 -8.37 -4.71
CA ALA A 90 10.69 -8.16 -6.11
C ALA A 90 11.39 -6.94 -6.72
N ILE A 91 11.47 -5.82 -5.99
CA ILE A 91 12.04 -4.57 -6.50
C ILE A 91 13.56 -4.65 -6.72
N ARG A 92 14.25 -5.64 -6.13
CA ARG A 92 15.66 -5.92 -6.48
C ARG A 92 15.80 -6.34 -7.94
N HIS A 93 14.84 -7.09 -8.44
CA HIS A 93 14.87 -7.68 -9.78
C HIS A 93 14.03 -6.91 -10.80
N LEU A 94 13.04 -6.15 -10.36
CA LEU A 94 12.13 -5.42 -11.23
C LEU A 94 12.43 -3.91 -11.24
N PRO A 95 12.10 -3.20 -12.32
CA PRO A 95 12.01 -1.74 -12.32
C PRO A 95 11.01 -1.26 -11.25
N SER A 96 11.34 -0.19 -10.55
CA SER A 96 10.52 0.33 -9.45
C SER A 96 9.15 0.83 -9.91
N GLY A 97 9.09 1.52 -11.06
CA GLY A 97 7.81 1.98 -11.59
C GLY A 97 6.93 0.83 -12.06
N LEU A 98 7.51 -0.29 -12.51
CA LEU A 98 6.73 -1.50 -12.78
C LEU A 98 6.12 -2.07 -11.50
N VAL A 99 6.85 -2.10 -10.39
CA VAL A 99 6.32 -2.52 -9.09
C VAL A 99 5.18 -1.57 -8.65
N SER A 100 5.34 -0.26 -8.82
CA SER A 100 4.24 0.72 -8.57
C SER A 100 2.99 0.42 -9.38
N VAL A 101 3.16 0.02 -10.64
CA VAL A 101 2.06 -0.35 -11.53
C VAL A 101 1.39 -1.65 -11.09
N LEU A 102 2.17 -2.67 -10.74
CA LEU A 102 1.65 -3.94 -10.22
C LEU A 102 0.91 -3.76 -8.88
N LEU A 103 1.20 -2.72 -8.10
CA LEU A 103 0.40 -2.37 -6.91
C LEU A 103 -1.02 -1.90 -7.25
N SER A 104 -1.31 -1.48 -8.49
CA SER A 104 -2.70 -1.21 -8.91
C SER A 104 -3.60 -2.46 -8.92
N PHE A 105 -3.05 -3.66 -8.71
CA PHE A 105 -3.82 -4.90 -8.61
C PHE A 105 -4.55 -5.09 -7.27
N VAL A 106 -4.30 -4.24 -6.27
CA VAL A 106 -5.00 -4.31 -4.96
C VAL A 106 -6.52 -4.51 -5.12
N PRO A 107 -7.27 -3.64 -5.85
CA PRO A 107 -8.71 -3.83 -6.03
C PRO A 107 -9.08 -5.14 -6.74
N MET A 108 -8.20 -5.64 -7.60
CA MET A 108 -8.42 -6.85 -8.39
C MET A 108 -8.35 -8.11 -7.54
N PHE A 109 -7.50 -8.11 -6.50
CA PHE A 109 -7.52 -9.14 -5.46
C PHE A 109 -8.59 -8.89 -4.40
N ALA A 110 -8.84 -7.61 -4.05
CA ALA A 110 -9.81 -7.25 -3.03
C ALA A 110 -11.23 -7.72 -3.38
N PHE A 111 -11.66 -7.63 -4.64
CA PHE A 111 -13.02 -8.00 -5.03
C PHE A 111 -13.31 -9.52 -4.90
N PRO A 112 -12.51 -10.45 -5.44
CA PRO A 112 -12.68 -11.89 -5.19
C PRO A 112 -12.64 -12.25 -3.70
N ILE A 113 -11.77 -11.62 -2.91
CA ILE A 113 -11.71 -11.83 -1.45
C ILE A 113 -13.00 -11.33 -0.78
N ALA A 114 -13.53 -10.17 -1.20
CA ALA A 114 -14.79 -9.64 -0.71
C ALA A 114 -15.97 -10.59 -0.99
N LEU A 115 -15.99 -11.22 -2.17
CA LEU A 115 -16.98 -12.26 -2.52
C LEU A 115 -16.82 -13.50 -1.64
N ALA A 116 -15.59 -13.99 -1.45
CA ALA A 116 -15.31 -15.14 -0.61
C ALA A 116 -15.73 -14.89 0.85
N PHE A 117 -15.57 -13.66 1.33
CA PHE A 117 -15.98 -13.25 2.68
C PHE A 117 -17.46 -12.87 2.79
N ARG A 118 -18.21 -12.87 1.68
CA ARG A 118 -19.62 -12.45 1.57
C ARG A 118 -19.85 -11.01 2.01
N ILE A 119 -18.86 -10.14 1.82
CA ILE A 119 -18.96 -8.69 2.08
C ILE A 119 -19.69 -8.01 0.94
N GLU A 120 -19.45 -8.47 -0.29
CA GLU A 120 -20.07 -7.92 -1.49
C GLU A 120 -20.76 -9.00 -2.31
N ARG A 121 -21.68 -8.56 -3.20
CA ARG A 121 -22.33 -9.43 -4.18
C ARG A 121 -21.56 -9.40 -5.50
N PHE A 122 -21.71 -10.45 -6.28
CA PHE A 122 -21.10 -10.53 -7.61
C PHE A 122 -21.68 -9.45 -8.53
N VAL A 123 -20.80 -8.78 -9.27
CA VAL A 123 -21.15 -7.74 -10.24
C VAL A 123 -20.33 -7.95 -11.51
N LEU A 124 -21.01 -8.07 -12.65
CA LEU A 124 -20.37 -8.40 -13.93
C LEU A 124 -19.35 -7.33 -14.38
N THR A 125 -19.64 -6.04 -14.17
CA THR A 125 -18.71 -4.95 -14.52
C THR A 125 -17.38 -5.07 -13.79
N ARG A 126 -17.39 -5.54 -12.54
CA ARG A 126 -16.17 -5.76 -11.76
C ARG A 126 -15.40 -6.98 -12.22
N LEU A 127 -16.09 -8.03 -12.69
CA LEU A 127 -15.44 -9.15 -13.36
C LEU A 127 -14.75 -8.69 -14.66
N LEU A 128 -15.40 -7.85 -15.46
CA LEU A 128 -14.76 -7.27 -16.65
C LEU A 128 -13.52 -6.45 -16.28
N GLY A 129 -13.62 -5.64 -15.22
CA GLY A 129 -12.47 -4.91 -14.69
C GLY A 129 -11.32 -5.84 -14.27
N LEU A 130 -11.62 -6.96 -13.61
CA LEU A 130 -10.66 -8.03 -13.29
C LEU A 130 -10.00 -8.60 -14.54
N CYS A 131 -10.77 -8.90 -15.59
CA CYS A 131 -10.22 -9.37 -16.87
C CYS A 131 -9.27 -8.35 -17.51
N LEU A 132 -9.60 -7.05 -17.47
CA LEU A 132 -8.76 -6.01 -18.06
C LEU A 132 -7.40 -5.88 -17.37
N GLY A 133 -7.34 -5.88 -16.04
CA GLY A 133 -6.01 -5.84 -15.40
C GLY A 133 -5.27 -7.17 -15.50
N LEU A 134 -5.94 -8.33 -15.51
CA LEU A 134 -5.27 -9.59 -15.86
C LEU A 134 -4.61 -9.50 -17.25
N ALA A 135 -5.32 -8.93 -18.24
CA ALA A 135 -4.72 -8.63 -19.54
C ALA A 135 -3.52 -7.67 -19.44
N GLY A 136 -3.57 -6.68 -18.54
CA GLY A 136 -2.42 -5.84 -18.18
C GLY A 136 -1.19 -6.63 -17.71
N VAL A 137 -1.35 -7.62 -16.81
CA VAL A 137 -0.21 -8.51 -16.42
C VAL A 137 0.30 -9.28 -17.62
N LEU A 138 -0.61 -9.82 -18.45
CA LEU A 138 -0.22 -10.59 -19.63
C LEU A 138 0.57 -9.72 -20.64
N LEU A 139 0.27 -8.42 -20.74
CA LEU A 139 1.08 -7.49 -21.54
C LEU A 139 2.46 -7.20 -20.93
N ILE A 140 2.60 -7.27 -19.61
CA ILE A 140 3.90 -7.14 -18.95
C ILE A 140 4.74 -8.40 -19.14
N VAL A 141 4.13 -9.59 -19.05
CA VAL A 141 4.82 -10.88 -18.99
C VAL A 141 4.99 -11.55 -20.36
N GLY A 142 4.04 -11.34 -21.27
CA GLY A 142 3.96 -12.06 -22.55
C GLY A 142 5.03 -11.62 -23.58
N PRO A 143 5.02 -10.35 -24.02
CA PRO A 143 5.97 -9.85 -25.02
C PRO A 143 7.41 -9.82 -24.49
N GLU A 144 8.37 -10.26 -25.31
CA GLU A 144 9.80 -10.22 -24.95
C GLU A 144 10.31 -8.80 -24.75
N ALA A 145 9.80 -7.84 -25.53
CA ALA A 145 10.15 -6.43 -25.43
C ALA A 145 9.49 -5.70 -24.25
N SER A 146 8.68 -6.37 -23.42
CA SER A 146 8.00 -5.71 -22.30
C SER A 146 8.96 -5.31 -21.19
N LEU A 147 9.92 -6.18 -20.88
CA LEU A 147 10.91 -5.97 -19.83
C LEU A 147 12.32 -5.89 -20.42
N PRO A 148 13.26 -5.18 -19.77
CA PRO A 148 14.65 -5.12 -20.23
C PRO A 148 15.29 -6.50 -20.39
N GLU A 149 14.99 -7.42 -19.47
CA GLU A 149 15.47 -8.79 -19.50
C GLU A 149 14.32 -9.78 -19.27
N ARG A 150 14.27 -10.85 -20.06
CA ARG A 150 13.18 -11.85 -19.98
C ARG A 150 13.14 -12.57 -18.62
N ALA A 151 14.28 -12.75 -17.97
CA ALA A 151 14.37 -13.39 -16.66
C ALA A 151 13.58 -12.65 -15.56
N MET A 152 13.37 -11.33 -15.72
CA MET A 152 12.61 -10.50 -14.79
C MET A 152 11.15 -10.96 -14.62
N VAL A 153 10.58 -11.62 -15.64
CA VAL A 153 9.22 -12.18 -15.59
C VAL A 153 9.01 -13.09 -14.38
N ALA A 154 10.03 -13.86 -13.99
CA ALA A 154 9.95 -14.79 -12.86
C ALA A 154 9.65 -14.10 -11.52
N PHE A 155 9.91 -12.78 -11.42
CA PHE A 155 9.69 -11.99 -10.20
C PHE A 155 8.36 -11.24 -10.19
N VAL A 156 7.59 -11.25 -11.29
CA VAL A 156 6.26 -10.63 -11.35
C VAL A 156 5.28 -11.28 -10.35
N PRO A 157 5.21 -12.62 -10.18
CA PRO A 157 4.37 -13.21 -9.15
C PRO A 157 4.73 -12.74 -7.73
N LEU A 158 6.02 -12.52 -7.46
CA LEU A 158 6.49 -12.01 -6.16
C LEU A 158 6.02 -10.57 -5.93
N ALA A 159 6.05 -9.72 -6.96
CA ALA A 159 5.51 -8.37 -6.89
C ALA A 159 3.99 -8.34 -6.68
N LEU A 160 3.26 -9.38 -7.10
CA LEU A 160 1.81 -9.52 -6.90
C LEU A 160 1.40 -9.99 -5.49
N VAL A 161 2.36 -10.46 -4.67
CA VAL A 161 2.09 -10.82 -3.26
C VAL A 161 1.62 -9.60 -2.47
N ALA A 162 2.32 -8.46 -2.59
CA ALA A 162 1.96 -7.25 -1.88
C ALA A 162 0.52 -6.76 -2.15
N PRO A 163 0.08 -6.57 -3.42
CA PRO A 163 -1.28 -6.13 -3.69
C PRO A 163 -2.34 -7.17 -3.28
N PHE A 164 -2.04 -8.47 -3.32
CA PHE A 164 -2.92 -9.50 -2.77
C PHE A 164 -3.13 -9.32 -1.25
N PHE A 165 -2.04 -9.12 -0.51
CA PHE A 165 -2.07 -8.95 0.94
C PHE A 165 -2.75 -7.65 1.36
N TYR A 166 -2.56 -6.54 0.65
CA TYR A 166 -3.31 -5.30 0.89
C TYR A 166 -4.81 -5.46 0.57
N GLY A 167 -5.14 -6.20 -0.50
CA GLY A 167 -6.53 -6.58 -0.80
C GLY A 167 -7.14 -7.44 0.31
N LEU A 168 -6.38 -8.39 0.84
CA LEU A 168 -6.77 -9.22 1.98
C LEU A 168 -6.99 -8.36 3.23
N GLU A 169 -5.99 -7.57 3.64
CA GLU A 169 -6.05 -6.69 4.81
C GLU A 169 -7.30 -5.82 4.81
N SER A 170 -7.57 -5.13 3.69
CA SER A 170 -8.74 -4.26 3.57
C SER A 170 -10.06 -5.01 3.80
N ASN A 171 -10.17 -6.26 3.35
CA ASN A 171 -11.34 -7.11 3.55
C ASN A 171 -11.41 -7.70 4.97
N LEU A 172 -10.27 -8.01 5.61
CA LEU A 172 -10.26 -8.42 7.02
C LEU A 172 -10.76 -7.27 7.91
N ILE A 173 -10.29 -6.05 7.65
CA ILE A 173 -10.76 -4.84 8.35
C ILE A 173 -12.24 -4.58 8.07
N ALA A 174 -12.70 -4.72 6.83
CA ALA A 174 -14.11 -4.55 6.49
C ALA A 174 -15.02 -5.57 7.20
N LYS A 175 -14.54 -6.81 7.38
CA LYS A 175 -15.31 -7.90 7.98
C LYS A 175 -15.36 -7.85 9.51
N TRP A 176 -14.22 -7.58 10.15
CA TRP A 176 -14.07 -7.70 11.60
C TRP A 176 -13.83 -6.36 12.31
N GLY A 177 -13.67 -5.28 11.55
CA GLY A 177 -13.39 -3.94 12.08
C GLY A 177 -12.00 -3.80 12.67
N THR A 178 -11.76 -2.66 13.33
CA THR A 178 -10.49 -2.31 13.97
C THR A 178 -10.57 -2.34 15.50
N ALA A 179 -11.57 -3.03 16.07
CA ALA A 179 -11.85 -3.02 17.51
C ALA A 179 -11.99 -1.60 18.13
N GLY A 180 -12.45 -0.64 17.32
CA GLY A 180 -12.60 0.77 17.71
C GLY A 180 -11.29 1.55 17.83
N LEU A 181 -10.19 1.06 17.26
CA LEU A 181 -8.92 1.79 17.19
C LEU A 181 -8.98 2.91 16.16
N ASP A 182 -8.42 4.08 16.50
CA ASP A 182 -8.11 5.13 15.54
C ASP A 182 -7.06 4.60 14.52
N PRO A 183 -7.11 4.99 13.24
CA PRO A 183 -6.16 4.51 12.25
C PRO A 183 -4.70 4.76 12.63
N VAL A 184 -4.39 5.89 13.27
CA VAL A 184 -3.03 6.20 13.73
C VAL A 184 -2.62 5.30 14.89
N ASP A 185 -3.54 4.99 15.81
CA ASP A 185 -3.31 4.05 16.92
C ASP A 185 -3.02 2.64 16.38
N ALA A 186 -3.81 2.20 15.40
CA ALA A 186 -3.67 0.90 14.73
C ALA A 186 -2.31 0.77 14.02
N LEU A 187 -1.92 1.76 13.22
CA LEU A 187 -0.64 1.75 12.52
C LEU A 187 0.55 1.82 13.49
N PHE A 188 0.45 2.62 14.56
CA PHE A 188 1.49 2.69 15.59
C PHE A 188 1.69 1.33 16.28
N GLY A 189 0.61 0.71 16.76
CA GLY A 189 0.67 -0.60 17.41
C GLY A 189 1.19 -1.70 16.48
N ALA A 190 0.76 -1.69 15.22
CA ALA A 190 1.25 -2.59 14.19
C ALA A 190 2.74 -2.37 13.88
N SER A 191 3.21 -1.12 13.86
CA SER A 191 4.64 -0.79 13.64
C SER A 191 5.51 -1.30 14.80
N VAL A 192 5.05 -1.16 16.04
CA VAL A 192 5.74 -1.69 17.23
C VAL A 192 5.83 -3.21 17.19
N LEU A 193 4.71 -3.91 16.93
CA LEU A 193 4.72 -5.38 16.81
C LEU A 193 5.53 -5.84 15.59
N GLY A 194 5.40 -5.17 14.46
CA GLY A 194 6.19 -5.42 13.25
C GLY A 194 7.68 -5.32 13.53
N SER A 195 8.12 -4.30 14.28
CA SER A 195 9.53 -4.14 14.69
C SER A 195 10.00 -5.31 15.55
N ALA A 196 9.19 -5.72 16.53
CA ALA A 196 9.51 -6.85 17.41
C ALA A 196 9.57 -8.19 16.66
N ILE A 197 8.73 -8.39 15.63
CA ILE A 197 8.71 -9.60 14.80
C ILE A 197 9.89 -9.61 13.82
N THR A 198 10.20 -8.48 13.20
CA THR A 198 11.20 -8.41 12.12
C THR A 198 12.63 -8.29 12.62
N PHE A 199 12.85 -7.75 13.83
CA PHE A 199 14.18 -7.70 14.43
C PHE A 199 14.87 -9.07 14.51
N PRO A 200 14.29 -10.12 15.13
CA PRO A 200 14.94 -11.44 15.19
C PRO A 200 15.09 -12.07 13.81
N LEU A 201 14.18 -11.81 12.86
CA LEU A 201 14.30 -12.29 11.48
C LEU A 201 15.50 -11.64 10.78
N ALA A 202 15.67 -10.33 10.93
CA ALA A 202 16.80 -9.59 10.35
C ALA A 202 18.13 -10.07 10.94
N GLN A 203 18.19 -10.32 12.26
CA GLN A 203 19.38 -10.88 12.91
C GLN A 203 19.68 -12.31 12.44
N ALA A 204 18.69 -13.21 12.49
CA ALA A 204 18.87 -14.62 12.14
C ALA A 204 19.25 -14.83 10.67
N THR A 205 18.84 -13.93 9.77
CA THR A 205 19.17 -13.98 8.35
C THR A 205 20.38 -13.15 7.95
N GLY A 206 21.04 -12.48 8.90
CA GLY A 206 22.18 -11.59 8.64
C GLY A 206 21.81 -10.35 7.82
N GLN A 207 20.53 -9.97 7.79
CA GLN A 207 20.01 -8.82 7.04
C GLN A 207 19.88 -7.57 7.91
N PHE A 208 20.27 -7.61 9.18
CA PHE A 208 20.25 -6.44 10.05
C PHE A 208 21.22 -5.37 9.51
N ILE A 209 20.69 -4.16 9.29
CA ILE A 209 21.47 -3.02 8.80
C ILE A 209 22.00 -2.25 10.03
N ASP A 210 23.31 -2.07 10.11
CA ASP A 210 23.95 -1.30 11.19
C ASP A 210 23.60 0.20 11.03
N PRO A 211 23.01 0.85 12.06
CA PRO A 211 22.60 2.24 11.96
C PRO A 211 23.76 3.25 12.15
N ARG A 212 24.96 2.76 12.49
CA ARG A 212 26.12 3.62 12.79
C ARG A 212 26.72 4.21 11.50
N PRO A 213 27.27 5.44 11.56
CA PRO A 213 27.92 6.06 10.42
C PRO A 213 29.17 5.28 9.96
N PRO A 214 29.61 5.46 8.70
CA PRO A 214 29.13 6.45 7.73
C PRO A 214 27.83 6.03 7.04
N TRP A 215 26.90 6.97 6.90
CA TRP A 215 25.65 6.73 6.15
C TRP A 215 25.86 6.93 4.65
N THR A 216 25.31 6.02 3.86
CA THR A 216 25.34 6.03 2.40
C THR A 216 23.97 6.40 1.82
N LEU A 217 23.88 6.44 0.49
CA LEU A 217 22.66 6.77 -0.22
C LEU A 217 21.49 5.80 0.09
N PRO A 218 21.68 4.47 0.14
CA PRO A 218 20.66 3.52 0.62
C PRO A 218 20.08 3.83 2.00
N ASP A 219 20.92 4.23 2.96
CA ASP A 219 20.46 4.57 4.32
C ASP A 219 19.53 5.78 4.30
N MET A 220 19.92 6.81 3.55
CA MET A 220 19.12 8.02 3.38
C MET A 220 17.82 7.73 2.62
N ALA A 221 17.87 6.84 1.62
CA ALA A 221 16.68 6.45 0.86
C ALA A 221 15.69 5.66 1.72
N LEU A 222 16.17 4.74 2.57
CA LEU A 222 15.35 4.01 3.55
C LEU A 222 14.72 4.95 4.58
N LEU A 223 15.51 5.87 5.14
CA LEU A 223 15.01 6.87 6.08
C LEU A 223 13.94 7.76 5.43
N ALA A 224 14.22 8.28 4.24
CA ALA A 224 13.30 9.11 3.48
C ALA A 224 12.01 8.36 3.13
N ALA A 225 12.10 7.12 2.61
CA ALA A 225 10.93 6.31 2.27
C ALA A 225 10.04 6.06 3.49
N SER A 226 10.65 5.80 4.65
CA SER A 226 9.94 5.55 5.91
C SER A 226 9.20 6.79 6.41
N LEU A 227 9.88 7.94 6.44
CA LEU A 227 9.26 9.21 6.88
C LEU A 227 8.18 9.69 5.90
N VAL A 228 8.42 9.57 4.60
CA VAL A 228 7.43 9.87 3.56
C VAL A 228 6.22 8.97 3.69
N HIS A 229 6.39 7.67 3.95
CA HIS A 229 5.28 6.75 4.16
C HIS A 229 4.40 7.16 5.35
N VAL A 230 5.01 7.45 6.51
CA VAL A 230 4.28 7.91 7.70
C VAL A 230 3.53 9.20 7.43
N THR A 231 4.20 10.17 6.79
CA THR A 231 3.62 11.48 6.48
C THR A 231 2.44 11.35 5.52
N ALA A 232 2.60 10.56 4.45
CA ALA A 232 1.55 10.28 3.49
C ALA A 232 0.36 9.57 4.15
N TYR A 233 0.61 8.61 5.04
CA TYR A 233 -0.44 7.93 5.79
C TYR A 233 -1.23 8.88 6.69
N CYS A 234 -0.54 9.71 7.48
CA CYS A 234 -1.22 10.70 8.34
C CYS A 234 -2.05 11.69 7.51
N LEU A 235 -1.52 12.15 6.38
CA LEU A 235 -2.22 13.03 5.46
C LEU A 235 -3.43 12.35 4.82
N TYR A 236 -3.30 11.09 4.43
CA TYR A 236 -4.38 10.27 3.91
C TYR A 236 -5.50 10.09 4.94
N VAL A 237 -5.20 9.71 6.18
CA VAL A 237 -6.20 9.54 7.25
C VAL A 237 -6.92 10.87 7.54
N TRP A 238 -6.16 11.96 7.61
CA TRP A 238 -6.72 13.31 7.76
C TRP A 238 -7.68 13.68 6.62
N MET A 239 -7.32 13.32 5.39
CA MET A 239 -8.12 13.58 4.18
C MET A 239 -9.38 12.73 4.17
N VAL A 240 -9.30 11.44 4.50
CA VAL A 240 -10.45 10.54 4.62
C VAL A 240 -11.47 11.11 5.61
N GLY A 241 -11.00 11.60 6.77
CA GLY A 241 -11.87 12.20 7.78
C GLY A 241 -12.55 13.51 7.35
N ARG A 242 -12.04 14.21 6.33
CA ARG A 242 -12.59 15.49 5.84
C ARG A 242 -13.38 15.41 4.54
N ALA A 243 -12.92 14.60 3.60
CA ALA A 243 -13.49 14.50 2.25
C ALA A 243 -14.17 13.14 2.00
N GLY A 244 -14.10 12.23 2.97
CA GLY A 244 -14.72 10.91 2.91
C GLY A 244 -13.89 9.88 2.15
N ALA A 245 -14.25 8.60 2.37
CA ALA A 245 -13.55 7.47 1.76
C ALA A 245 -13.63 7.47 0.22
N LEU A 246 -14.74 7.95 -0.37
CA LEU A 246 -14.91 7.99 -1.83
C LEU A 246 -13.88 8.89 -2.51
N PHE A 247 -13.65 10.08 -1.94
CA PHE A 247 -12.62 10.98 -2.45
C PHE A 247 -11.22 10.40 -2.24
N ALA A 248 -10.98 9.76 -1.10
CA ALA A 248 -9.69 9.20 -0.75
C ALA A 248 -9.24 8.06 -1.65
N VAL A 249 -10.17 7.25 -2.18
CA VAL A 249 -9.86 6.15 -3.12
C VAL A 249 -9.09 6.63 -4.35
N GLN A 250 -9.26 7.89 -4.77
CA GLN A 250 -8.55 8.48 -5.90
C GLN A 250 -7.02 8.49 -5.71
N VAL A 251 -6.53 8.38 -4.46
CA VAL A 251 -5.09 8.40 -4.16
C VAL A 251 -4.37 7.25 -4.85
N SER A 252 -5.04 6.09 -5.01
CA SER A 252 -4.46 4.90 -5.64
C SER A 252 -4.00 5.13 -7.08
N TYR A 253 -4.79 5.89 -7.86
CA TYR A 253 -4.43 6.29 -9.22
C TYR A 253 -3.20 7.21 -9.22
N LEU A 254 -3.15 8.15 -8.29
CA LEU A 254 -2.02 9.08 -8.16
C LEU A 254 -0.74 8.37 -7.73
N VAL A 255 -0.82 7.43 -6.77
CA VAL A 255 0.34 6.63 -6.34
C VAL A 255 0.98 5.90 -7.51
N THR A 256 0.15 5.33 -8.40
CA THR A 256 0.64 4.63 -9.59
C THR A 256 1.30 5.59 -10.57
N GLY A 257 0.62 6.67 -10.93
CA GLY A 257 1.15 7.67 -11.86
C GLY A 257 2.43 8.33 -11.34
N PHE A 258 2.45 8.75 -10.08
CA PHE A 258 3.64 9.32 -9.44
C PHE A 258 4.75 8.30 -9.26
N GLY A 259 4.44 7.03 -8.99
CA GLY A 259 5.44 5.96 -8.89
C GLY A 259 6.24 5.80 -10.18
N VAL A 260 5.55 5.73 -11.32
CA VAL A 260 6.17 5.72 -12.65
C VAL A 260 6.93 7.02 -12.91
N PHE A 261 6.32 8.17 -12.64
CA PHE A 261 6.96 9.48 -12.84
C PHE A 261 8.26 9.64 -12.05
N TRP A 262 8.26 9.32 -10.75
CA TRP A 262 9.45 9.40 -9.90
C TRP A 262 10.51 8.37 -10.31
N ALA A 263 10.12 7.18 -10.75
CA ALA A 263 11.05 6.18 -11.26
C ALA A 263 11.77 6.67 -12.53
N MET A 264 11.04 7.27 -13.47
CA MET A 264 11.64 7.88 -14.66
C MET A 264 12.57 9.05 -14.29
N LEU A 265 12.14 9.92 -13.36
CA LEU A 265 12.88 11.13 -13.00
C LEU A 265 14.14 10.85 -12.18
N LEU A 266 14.05 9.97 -11.16
CA LEU A 266 15.12 9.74 -10.19
C LEU A 266 16.06 8.61 -10.59
N LEU A 267 15.55 7.61 -11.31
CA LEU A 267 16.31 6.39 -11.66
C LEU A 267 16.57 6.28 -13.16
N GLY A 268 16.02 7.18 -13.97
CA GLY A 268 16.16 7.12 -15.43
C GLY A 268 15.48 5.88 -16.04
N GLU A 269 14.47 5.30 -15.37
CA GLU A 269 13.76 4.14 -15.90
C GLU A 269 13.03 4.51 -17.21
N VAL A 270 13.16 3.65 -18.21
CA VAL A 270 12.47 3.78 -19.50
C VAL A 270 11.62 2.53 -19.72
N TYR A 271 10.36 2.73 -20.11
CA TYR A 271 9.41 1.64 -20.30
C TYR A 271 9.01 1.48 -21.76
N SER A 272 8.79 0.23 -22.16
CA SER A 272 8.30 -0.10 -23.51
C SER A 272 6.84 0.32 -23.70
N GLY A 273 6.41 0.39 -24.96
CA GLY A 273 5.00 0.63 -25.30
C GLY A 273 4.03 -0.40 -24.70
N TRP A 274 4.51 -1.62 -24.45
CA TRP A 274 3.72 -2.68 -23.80
C TRP A 274 3.42 -2.37 -22.35
N VAL A 275 4.37 -1.80 -21.60
CA VAL A 275 4.15 -1.37 -20.22
C VAL A 275 3.15 -0.22 -20.18
N TRP A 276 3.24 0.74 -21.10
CA TRP A 276 2.24 1.81 -21.21
C TRP A 276 0.85 1.28 -21.55
N ALA A 277 0.74 0.34 -22.49
CA ALA A 277 -0.53 -0.32 -22.79
C ALA A 277 -1.08 -1.08 -21.57
N ALA A 278 -0.22 -1.76 -20.82
CA ALA A 278 -0.58 -2.44 -19.59
C ALA A 278 -1.12 -1.44 -18.54
N ILE A 279 -0.45 -0.30 -18.33
CA ILE A 279 -0.90 0.77 -17.43
C ILE A 279 -2.31 1.24 -17.83
N CYS A 280 -2.54 1.52 -19.12
CA CYS A 280 -3.85 1.93 -19.60
C CYS A 280 -4.93 0.88 -19.31
N LEU A 281 -4.67 -0.40 -19.60
CA LEU A 281 -5.61 -1.49 -19.31
C LEU A 281 -5.87 -1.65 -17.81
N MET A 282 -4.85 -1.52 -16.98
CA MET A 282 -4.99 -1.60 -15.52
C MET A 282 -5.81 -0.46 -14.96
N LEU A 283 -5.55 0.79 -15.37
CA LEU A 283 -6.33 1.94 -14.92
C LEU A 283 -7.80 1.81 -15.33
N LEU A 284 -8.08 1.32 -16.54
CA LEU A 284 -9.44 0.99 -16.97
C LEU A 284 -10.06 -0.14 -16.14
N GLY A 285 -9.29 -1.18 -15.82
CA GLY A 285 -9.72 -2.29 -14.97
C GLY A 285 -10.09 -1.82 -13.57
N VAL A 286 -9.23 -1.02 -12.93
CA VAL A 286 -9.48 -0.42 -11.60
C VAL A 286 -10.74 0.43 -11.63
N PHE A 287 -10.93 1.25 -12.66
CA PHE A 287 -12.12 2.08 -12.82
C PHE A 287 -13.42 1.24 -12.85
N LEU A 288 -13.41 0.09 -13.53
CA LEU A 288 -14.56 -0.82 -13.61
C LEU A 288 -14.80 -1.63 -12.33
N VAL A 289 -13.75 -1.94 -11.57
CA VAL A 289 -13.86 -2.69 -10.30
C VAL A 289 -14.44 -1.82 -9.19
N GLN A 290 -14.25 -0.50 -9.24
CA GLN A 290 -14.71 0.39 -8.17
C GLN A 290 -16.23 0.28 -7.93
N PRO A 291 -16.69 0.30 -6.66
CA PRO A 291 -18.12 0.24 -6.36
C PRO A 291 -18.87 1.40 -7.03
N GLY A 292 -19.89 1.05 -7.82
CA GLY A 292 -20.77 2.03 -8.44
C GLY A 292 -21.61 2.80 -7.41
N PRO A 293 -22.12 3.99 -7.74
CA PRO A 293 -22.95 4.80 -6.85
C PRO A 293 -24.20 4.07 -6.29
N GLY A 294 -24.81 3.17 -7.08
CA GLY A 294 -26.06 2.48 -6.73
C GLY A 294 -25.94 1.41 -5.65
N THR A 295 -24.76 0.80 -5.46
CA THR A 295 -24.54 -0.24 -4.43
C THR A 295 -24.28 0.37 -3.04
N ARG A 296 -24.01 1.70 -2.99
CA ARG A 296 -23.66 2.43 -1.75
C ARG A 296 -24.87 3.00 -1.00
N ALA A 297 -26.00 3.22 -1.68
CA ALA A 297 -27.23 3.68 -1.02
C ALA A 297 -27.79 2.65 -0.03
N LEU A 298 -27.52 1.37 -0.25
CA LEU A 298 -27.96 0.26 0.62
C LEU A 298 -27.03 0.01 1.81
N ALA A 299 -25.78 0.48 1.76
CA ALA A 299 -24.81 0.33 2.85
C ALA A 299 -24.78 1.52 3.83
N GLY A 300 -25.49 2.62 3.50
CA GLY A 300 -25.54 3.85 4.28
C GLY A 300 -26.92 4.18 4.86
N ALA A 301 -27.93 3.31 4.70
CA ALA A 301 -29.21 3.49 5.37
C ALA A 301 -29.06 3.02 6.83
N PRO A 302 -29.20 3.89 7.84
CA PRO A 302 -29.36 3.41 9.21
C PRO A 302 -30.62 2.54 9.25
N GLU A 303 -30.51 1.32 9.75
CA GLU A 303 -31.69 0.56 10.16
C GLU A 303 -32.42 1.41 11.20
N SER A 304 -33.51 2.05 10.76
CA SER A 304 -34.44 2.79 11.60
C SER A 304 -35.15 1.78 12.50
N GLY A 305 -34.49 1.39 13.57
CA GLY A 305 -35.07 0.66 14.68
C GLY A 305 -35.85 1.62 15.56
N GLU A 306 -37.17 1.72 15.34
CA GLU A 306 -38.07 2.17 16.40
C GLU A 306 -39.32 1.27 16.40
N LYS A 307 -39.23 0.20 17.20
CA LYS A 307 -40.41 -0.47 17.75
C LYS A 307 -41.02 0.49 18.76
N ARG A 308 -42.17 1.09 18.42
CA ARG A 308 -43.04 1.72 19.42
C ARG A 308 -43.67 0.64 20.29
N GLN A 309 -43.36 0.69 21.58
CA GLN A 309 -44.34 0.41 22.64
C GLN A 309 -45.15 1.69 22.89
#